data_AF-C1D0K6-F1
#
_entry.id   AF-C1D0K6-F1
#
_cell.length_a   1.000
_cell.length_b   1.000
_cell.length_c   1.000
_cell.angle_alpha   90.00
_cell.angle_beta   90.00
_cell.angle_gamma   90.00
#
_symmetry.space_group_name_H-M   'P 1'
#
loop_
_entity.id
_entity.type
_entity.pdbx_description
1 polymer ?
#
loop_
_entity_poly.entity_id
_entity_poly.type
_entity_poly.pdbx_seq_one_letter_code
_entity_poly.pdbx_strand_id
1 'polypeptide(L)'
;MSSKPSDRRPARAAFLSLALLGAVALIGCGQEVTGTSTTSGRDALYFADSAAGLPPIYANEAYTGNLTVLGGAGPYTLRVASGTLPPGLKLSGQTLSGTPTKTGTYKFTVEVTDSTLSTKTKEYTLNVNQLPPLSLQPVLPAGQIRGETRIPVTITAPRSVRAVRLNWTLPAGAAVTGVQPMETGGVLFWRVQGQTVTVDVGFKTIPRNGARVALITVKPARAVALEAKMTYEARDGQGKLLTPAPATEAPATAPAGAPKDSTTPAAPQTTDPARPQTPASAPAPVSPSVPAPTPPAPTQPTTPPEPASPTNPTPPTTPGTGGTR
;
A
#
# COMPACT_ATOMS: atom_id res chain seq x y z
N MET A 1 5.43 -28.84 -74.38
CA MET A 1 4.16 -29.20 -73.73
C MET A 1 4.39 -30.45 -72.89
N SER A 2 3.83 -30.49 -71.67
CA SER A 2 3.95 -31.55 -70.64
C SER A 2 5.32 -31.69 -69.96
N SER A 3 5.50 -31.93 -68.66
CA SER A 3 4.72 -31.87 -67.41
C SER A 3 5.71 -32.26 -66.28
N LYS A 4 5.59 -31.66 -65.07
CA LYS A 4 6.30 -31.86 -63.76
C LYS A 4 7.07 -33.19 -63.52
N PRO A 5 8.09 -33.29 -62.60
CA PRO A 5 7.90 -33.05 -61.14
C PRO A 5 9.12 -32.67 -60.25
N SER A 6 8.79 -32.37 -58.98
CA SER A 6 9.51 -32.68 -57.71
C SER A 6 10.73 -31.87 -57.22
N ASP A 7 10.52 -31.35 -56.00
CA ASP A 7 11.44 -31.12 -54.88
C ASP A 7 12.66 -30.19 -54.99
N ARG A 8 12.64 -29.14 -54.17
CA ARG A 8 13.60 -28.91 -53.07
C ARG A 8 13.22 -27.68 -52.22
N ARG A 9 12.91 -27.94 -50.94
CA ARG A 9 13.15 -27.16 -49.70
C ARG A 9 13.30 -25.62 -49.80
N PRO A 10 12.57 -24.86 -48.96
CA PRO A 10 13.12 -23.63 -48.35
C PRO A 10 13.48 -23.92 -46.88
N ALA A 11 14.77 -23.83 -46.52
CA ALA A 11 15.44 -22.63 -46.01
C ALA A 11 14.90 -22.20 -44.64
N ARG A 12 15.53 -22.73 -43.58
CA ARG A 12 15.41 -22.25 -42.20
C ARG A 12 16.06 -20.87 -42.13
N ALA A 13 15.26 -19.82 -42.03
CA ALA A 13 15.73 -18.49 -41.69
C ALA A 13 15.98 -18.41 -40.18
N ALA A 14 17.23 -18.10 -39.83
CA ALA A 14 17.67 -17.78 -38.49
C ALA A 14 17.05 -16.44 -38.06
N PHE A 15 16.42 -16.42 -36.88
CA PHE A 15 16.13 -15.16 -36.19
C PHE A 15 16.78 -15.17 -34.81
N LEU A 16 17.59 -14.12 -34.68
CA LEU A 16 18.43 -13.68 -33.58
C LEU A 16 17.61 -13.55 -32.28
N SER A 17 18.03 -14.25 -31.23
CA SER A 17 17.43 -14.16 -29.91
C SER A 17 17.84 -12.86 -29.21
N LEU A 18 16.88 -11.98 -28.95
CA LEU A 18 17.02 -10.84 -28.04
C LEU A 18 16.19 -11.14 -26.79
N ALA A 19 16.86 -11.48 -25.69
CA ALA A 19 16.26 -11.61 -24.37
C ALA A 19 16.13 -10.22 -23.73
N LEU A 20 14.97 -9.88 -23.17
CA LEU A 20 14.93 -9.11 -21.93
C LEU A 20 13.61 -9.28 -21.15
N LEU A 21 13.80 -9.45 -19.85
CA LEU A 21 12.91 -9.77 -18.74
C LEU A 21 11.56 -9.03 -18.74
N GLY A 22 10.49 -9.82 -18.54
CA GLY A 22 9.20 -9.31 -18.08
C GLY A 22 9.26 -8.92 -16.61
N ALA A 23 9.05 -7.64 -16.33
CA ALA A 23 8.90 -7.12 -14.98
C ALA A 23 7.57 -7.59 -14.36
N VAL A 24 7.66 -8.30 -13.24
CA VAL A 24 6.53 -8.59 -12.36
C VAL A 24 6.17 -7.31 -11.62
N ALA A 25 5.01 -6.73 -11.93
CA ALA A 25 4.48 -5.59 -11.18
C ALA A 25 3.93 -6.08 -9.82
N LEU A 26 4.74 -5.92 -8.77
CA LEU A 26 4.27 -5.92 -7.39
C LEU A 26 3.36 -4.69 -7.19
N ILE A 27 2.12 -4.92 -6.77
CA ILE A 27 1.24 -3.85 -6.30
C ILE A 27 1.79 -3.39 -4.95
N GLY A 28 2.74 -2.46 -4.99
CA GLY A 28 3.23 -1.71 -3.84
C GLY A 28 2.24 -0.61 -3.49
N CYS A 29 1.50 -0.76 -2.38
CA CYS A 29 0.83 0.37 -1.74
C CYS A 29 1.88 1.24 -1.05
N GLY A 30 2.51 2.10 -1.84
CA GLY A 30 3.51 3.07 -1.43
C GLY A 30 4.09 3.69 -2.69
N GLN A 31 3.39 4.67 -3.26
CA GLN A 31 3.94 5.41 -4.40
C GLN A 31 5.10 6.25 -3.88
N GLU A 32 6.30 5.81 -4.24
CA GLU A 32 7.57 6.47 -3.95
C GLU A 32 7.52 7.92 -4.47
N VAL A 33 8.09 8.85 -3.69
CA VAL A 33 8.37 10.19 -4.20
C VAL A 33 9.43 10.04 -5.29
N THR A 34 8.98 10.03 -6.54
CA THR A 34 9.87 9.95 -7.69
C THR A 34 10.46 11.33 -7.94
N GLY A 35 11.64 11.59 -7.37
CA GLY A 35 12.47 12.71 -7.78
C GLY A 35 13.28 12.31 -9.01
N THR A 36 12.93 12.81 -10.20
CA THR A 36 13.84 12.75 -11.34
C THR A 36 14.92 13.81 -11.14
N SER A 37 16.07 13.36 -10.64
CA SER A 37 17.27 14.18 -10.50
C SER A 37 18.12 14.08 -11.78
N THR A 38 18.47 15.21 -12.40
CA THR A 38 19.62 15.29 -13.31
C THR A 38 20.94 15.45 -12.53
N THR A 39 20.89 15.38 -11.19
CA THR A 39 22.06 15.58 -10.34
C THR A 39 22.86 14.28 -10.22
N SER A 40 24.04 14.28 -10.85
CA SER A 40 25.04 13.24 -10.64
C SER A 40 25.87 13.59 -9.40
N GLY A 41 26.21 12.62 -8.54
CA GLY A 41 27.13 12.82 -7.41
C GLY A 41 28.58 13.19 -7.81
N ARG A 42 28.81 13.49 -9.09
CA ARG A 42 30.06 14.04 -9.63
C ARG A 42 30.04 15.57 -9.75
N ASP A 43 28.87 16.20 -9.61
CA ASP A 43 28.79 17.65 -9.59
C ASP A 43 29.40 18.19 -8.30
N ALA A 44 30.11 19.32 -8.41
CA ALA A 44 30.77 19.95 -7.27
C ALA A 44 29.78 20.35 -6.17
N LEU A 45 28.53 20.70 -6.53
CA LEU A 45 27.39 20.95 -5.65
C LEU A 45 26.25 20.05 -6.13
N TYR A 46 25.59 19.30 -5.25
CA TYR A 46 24.51 18.39 -5.66
C TYR A 46 23.52 18.10 -4.54
N PHE A 47 22.29 17.72 -4.93
CA PHE A 47 21.28 17.19 -4.01
C PHE A 47 21.53 15.70 -3.77
N ALA A 48 21.65 15.32 -2.50
CA ALA A 48 21.94 13.98 -2.02
C ALA A 48 20.77 13.38 -1.22
N ASP A 49 19.53 13.72 -1.59
CA ASP A 49 18.35 13.15 -0.97
C ASP A 49 18.35 11.62 -1.10
N SER A 50 17.72 10.94 -0.13
CA SER A 50 17.67 9.48 -0.14
C SER A 50 17.03 8.96 -1.44
N ALA A 51 17.52 7.82 -1.94
CA ALA A 51 16.93 7.18 -3.14
C ALA A 51 15.45 6.83 -2.96
N ALA A 52 14.99 6.66 -1.71
CA ALA A 52 13.59 6.45 -1.36
C ALA A 52 12.73 7.73 -1.48
N GLY A 53 13.34 8.86 -1.84
CA GLY A 53 12.68 10.15 -1.96
C GLY A 53 12.41 10.81 -0.60
N LEU A 54 11.53 11.81 -0.62
CA LEU A 54 11.02 12.45 0.59
C LEU A 54 9.98 11.54 1.28
N PRO A 55 9.82 11.63 2.62
CA PRO A 55 8.78 10.88 3.32
C PRO A 55 7.39 11.13 2.72
N PRO A 56 6.48 10.14 2.76
CA PRO A 56 5.10 10.33 2.32
C PRO A 56 4.43 11.45 3.11
N ILE A 57 3.51 12.15 2.46
CA ILE A 57 2.85 13.33 3.00
C ILE A 57 1.33 13.22 2.90
N TYR A 58 0.64 13.59 3.96
CA TYR A 58 -0.82 13.50 4.08
C TYR A 58 -1.42 14.85 4.48
N ALA A 59 -2.59 15.17 3.94
CA ALA A 59 -3.31 16.38 4.32
C ALA A 59 -3.69 16.36 5.81
N ASN A 60 -3.51 17.50 6.47
CA ASN A 60 -3.75 17.76 7.89
C ASN A 60 -2.83 17.02 8.87
N GLU A 61 -1.71 16.46 8.40
CA GLU A 61 -0.68 15.83 9.24
C GLU A 61 0.59 16.68 9.28
N ALA A 62 1.21 16.80 10.47
CA ALA A 62 2.48 17.50 10.59
C ALA A 62 3.55 16.76 9.79
N TYR A 63 4.27 17.50 8.94
CA TYR A 63 5.26 16.96 8.03
C TYR A 63 6.64 17.56 8.31
N THR A 64 7.68 16.75 8.17
CA THR A 64 9.08 17.19 8.17
C THR A 64 9.86 16.33 7.20
N GLY A 65 10.38 16.95 6.14
CA GLY A 65 11.25 16.32 5.15
C GLY A 65 12.53 17.12 5.02
N ASN A 66 13.68 16.44 4.96
CA ASN A 66 14.97 17.08 4.79
C ASN A 66 15.43 16.97 3.34
N LEU A 67 15.83 18.10 2.77
CA LEU A 67 16.54 18.21 1.50
C LEU A 67 18.03 18.19 1.82
N THR A 68 18.75 17.16 1.40
CA THR A 68 20.18 17.02 1.71
C THR A 68 20.98 17.60 0.55
N VAL A 69 21.83 18.59 0.81
CA VAL A 69 22.78 19.13 -0.18
C VAL A 69 24.20 18.82 0.27
N LEU A 70 25.02 18.33 -0.66
CA LEU A 70 26.43 18.01 -0.45
C LEU A 70 27.31 18.64 -1.53
N GLY A 71 28.61 18.72 -1.25
CA GLY A 71 29.58 19.41 -2.10
C GLY A 71 29.50 20.94 -2.00
N GLY A 72 30.32 21.65 -2.76
CA GLY A 72 30.41 23.12 -2.75
C GLY A 72 31.03 23.64 -1.46
N ALA A 73 30.87 24.94 -1.22
CA ALA A 73 31.31 25.59 0.02
C ALA A 73 30.10 26.15 0.78
N GLY A 74 29.84 25.63 1.99
CA GLY A 74 28.82 26.20 2.88
C GLY A 74 29.14 27.65 3.30
N PRO A 75 28.14 28.43 3.73
CA PRO A 75 26.73 28.07 3.94
C PRO A 75 25.92 27.90 2.65
N TYR A 76 24.91 27.02 2.68
CA TYR A 76 23.96 26.82 1.57
C TYR A 76 22.68 27.62 1.78
N THR A 77 22.25 28.33 0.75
CA THR A 77 20.97 29.05 0.70
C THR A 77 20.03 28.32 -0.24
N LEU A 78 18.89 27.84 0.26
CA LEU A 78 17.88 27.17 -0.55
C LEU A 78 16.66 28.08 -0.73
N ARG A 79 16.10 28.08 -1.95
CA ARG A 79 14.84 28.75 -2.26
C ARG A 79 14.01 27.94 -3.25
N VAL A 80 12.70 28.14 -3.23
CA VAL A 80 11.81 27.63 -4.29
C VAL A 80 11.96 28.54 -5.51
N ALA A 81 12.56 28.02 -6.59
CA ALA A 81 12.79 28.78 -7.82
C ALA A 81 11.53 28.82 -8.71
N SER A 82 10.71 27.76 -8.69
CA SER A 82 9.46 27.68 -9.45
C SER A 82 8.49 26.66 -8.86
N GLY A 83 7.22 26.75 -9.28
CA GLY A 83 6.13 25.89 -8.81
C GLY A 83 5.54 26.33 -7.48
N THR A 84 4.72 25.48 -6.87
CA THR A 84 4.03 25.79 -5.62
C THR A 84 4.22 24.68 -4.60
N LEU A 85 4.56 25.07 -3.38
CA LEU A 85 4.50 24.15 -2.24
C LEU A 85 3.03 23.89 -1.88
N PRO A 86 2.72 22.70 -1.33
CA PRO A 86 1.44 22.45 -0.71
C PRO A 86 1.07 23.55 0.31
N PRO A 87 -0.17 24.07 0.30
CA PRO A 87 -0.60 25.09 1.25
C PRO A 87 -0.37 24.63 2.69
N GLY A 88 0.35 25.41 3.49
CA GLY A 88 0.70 25.08 4.88
C GLY A 88 2.08 24.44 5.06
N LEU A 89 2.81 24.15 3.98
CA LEU A 89 4.24 23.82 4.03
C LEU A 89 5.11 25.04 3.74
N LYS A 90 6.29 25.06 4.37
CA LYS A 90 7.34 26.07 4.14
C LYS A 90 8.70 25.39 4.05
N LEU A 91 9.56 25.92 3.19
CA LEU A 91 10.97 25.58 3.15
C LEU A 91 11.74 26.51 4.10
N SER A 92 12.47 25.94 5.05
CA SER A 92 13.34 26.66 5.97
C SER A 92 14.72 26.02 5.97
N GLY A 93 15.70 26.70 5.39
CA GLY A 93 17.02 26.12 5.11
C GLY A 93 16.88 24.85 4.27
N GLN A 94 17.36 23.74 4.81
CA GLN A 94 17.31 22.42 4.18
C GLN A 94 16.08 21.58 4.59
N THR A 95 15.11 22.15 5.31
CA THR A 95 13.98 21.39 5.83
C THR A 95 12.65 21.92 5.28
N LEU A 96 11.86 21.04 4.68
CA LEU A 96 10.46 21.27 4.35
C LEU A 96 9.60 20.85 5.55
N SER A 97 8.86 21.80 6.14
CA SER A 97 8.05 21.54 7.33
C SER A 97 6.73 22.29 7.32
N GLY A 98 5.76 21.79 8.09
CA GLY A 98 4.44 22.39 8.25
C GLY A 98 3.32 21.35 8.21
N THR A 99 2.10 21.81 7.98
CA THR A 99 0.91 20.96 7.91
C THR A 99 0.17 21.26 6.61
N PRO A 100 0.25 20.40 5.58
CA PRO A 100 -0.42 20.64 4.30
C PRO A 100 -1.94 20.55 4.49
N THR A 101 -2.71 21.49 3.97
CA THR A 101 -4.18 21.53 4.20
C THR A 101 -5.00 20.95 3.05
N LYS A 102 -4.40 20.82 1.86
CA LYS A 102 -5.09 20.39 0.64
C LYS A 102 -4.37 19.21 -0.01
N THR A 103 -5.16 18.20 -0.40
CA THR A 103 -4.67 17.05 -1.16
C THR A 103 -4.39 17.43 -2.61
N GLY A 104 -3.46 16.71 -3.24
CA GLY A 104 -3.10 16.91 -4.64
C GLY A 104 -1.63 16.69 -4.91
N THR A 105 -1.26 16.76 -6.19
CA THR A 105 0.12 16.67 -6.64
C THR A 105 0.69 18.07 -6.82
N TYR A 106 1.81 18.34 -6.16
CA TYR A 106 2.50 19.63 -6.18
C TYR A 106 3.89 19.43 -6.77
N LYS A 107 4.18 20.17 -7.84
CA LYS A 107 5.50 20.19 -8.48
C LYS A 107 6.18 21.51 -8.20
N PHE A 108 7.41 21.46 -7.73
CA PHE A 108 8.21 22.65 -7.46
C PHE A 108 9.70 22.36 -7.70
N THR A 109 10.42 23.40 -8.06
CA THR A 109 11.88 23.34 -8.25
C THR A 109 12.55 24.08 -7.10
N VAL A 110 13.48 23.41 -6.44
CA VAL A 110 14.34 24.04 -5.41
C VAL A 110 15.67 24.37 -6.05
N GLU A 111 16.14 25.60 -5.82
CA GLU A 111 17.50 26.02 -6.13
C GLU A 111 18.30 26.09 -4.84
N VAL A 112 19.51 25.54 -4.87
CA VAL A 112 20.54 25.75 -3.86
C VAL A 112 21.64 26.64 -4.41
N THR A 113 22.06 27.61 -3.61
CA THR A 113 23.21 28.49 -3.86
C THR A 113 24.22 28.28 -2.73
N ASP A 114 25.49 28.04 -3.07
CA ASP A 114 26.56 27.95 -2.09
C ASP A 114 27.24 29.31 -1.84
N SER A 115 28.21 29.36 -0.91
CA SER A 115 28.92 30.61 -0.56
C SER A 115 29.82 31.15 -1.68
N THR A 116 30.16 30.34 -2.67
CA THR A 116 30.92 30.74 -3.86
C THR A 116 30.02 31.20 -5.00
N LEU A 117 28.71 31.33 -4.75
CA LEU A 117 27.68 31.69 -5.72
C LEU A 117 27.43 30.63 -6.79
N SER A 118 27.87 29.39 -6.56
CA SER A 118 27.53 28.26 -7.42
C SER A 118 26.08 27.85 -7.17
N THR A 119 25.32 27.60 -8.23
CA THR A 119 23.89 27.26 -8.14
C THR A 119 23.57 25.89 -8.75
N LYS A 120 22.60 25.21 -8.16
CA LYS A 120 22.03 23.96 -8.68
C LYS A 120 20.54 23.89 -8.40
N THR A 121 19.80 23.28 -9.31
CA THR A 121 18.35 23.10 -9.21
C THR A 121 17.98 21.63 -9.20
N LYS A 122 16.88 21.31 -8.51
CA LYS A 122 16.25 20.00 -8.54
C LYS A 122 14.73 20.15 -8.49
N GLU A 123 14.05 19.41 -9.36
CA GLU A 123 12.60 19.31 -9.36
C GLU A 123 12.14 18.25 -8.35
N TYR A 124 11.09 18.58 -7.60
CA TYR A 124 10.41 17.68 -6.67
C TYR A 124 8.94 17.59 -7.05
N THR A 125 8.42 16.37 -7.00
CA THR A 125 6.98 16.10 -7.07
C THR A 125 6.53 15.56 -5.71
N LEU A 126 5.66 16.30 -5.02
CA LEU A 126 5.05 15.89 -3.76
C LEU A 126 3.58 15.54 -3.97
N ASN A 127 3.21 14.32 -3.60
CA ASN A 127 1.83 13.86 -3.64
C ASN A 127 1.24 13.95 -2.22
N VAL A 128 0.44 14.99 -1.97
CA VAL A 128 -0.31 15.13 -0.73
C VAL A 128 -1.54 14.27 -0.82
N ASN A 129 -1.47 13.12 -0.14
CA ASN A 129 -2.56 12.16 -0.13
C ASN A 129 -3.58 12.53 0.94
N GLN A 130 -4.81 12.06 0.77
CA GLN A 130 -5.74 12.04 1.89
C GLN A 130 -5.20 11.07 2.93
N LEU A 131 -5.24 11.47 4.20
CA LEU A 131 -4.87 10.58 5.31
C LEU A 131 -5.79 9.34 5.26
N PRO A 132 -5.24 8.11 5.15
CA PRO A 132 -6.06 6.91 5.20
C PRO A 132 -6.82 6.85 6.53
N PRO A 133 -8.01 6.25 6.57
CA PRO A 133 -8.67 6.01 7.84
C PRO A 133 -7.76 5.14 8.71
N LEU A 134 -7.66 5.50 10.00
CA LEU A 134 -7.05 4.64 11.01
C LEU A 134 -7.73 3.26 10.92
N SER A 135 -6.95 2.18 10.93
CA SER A 135 -7.51 0.84 10.99
C SER A 135 -6.58 -0.10 11.74
N LEU A 136 -7.17 -1.09 12.40
CA LEU A 136 -6.47 -2.24 12.94
C LEU A 136 -7.09 -3.50 12.36
N GLN A 137 -6.26 -4.42 11.88
CA GLN A 137 -6.71 -5.67 11.28
C GLN A 137 -5.80 -6.83 11.67
N PRO A 138 -6.34 -8.02 11.98
CA PRO A 138 -5.55 -9.23 12.11
C PRO A 138 -5.14 -9.74 10.72
N VAL A 139 -3.90 -10.19 10.57
CA VAL A 139 -3.42 -10.85 9.34
C VAL A 139 -3.72 -12.34 9.44
N LEU A 140 -4.85 -12.75 8.88
CA LEU A 140 -5.32 -14.12 8.99
C LEU A 140 -4.56 -15.06 8.04
N PRO A 141 -4.31 -16.32 8.45
CA PRO A 141 -3.78 -17.34 7.55
C PRO A 141 -4.80 -17.69 6.46
N ALA A 142 -4.31 -18.15 5.31
CA ALA A 142 -5.18 -18.69 4.27
C ALA A 142 -5.77 -20.04 4.72
N GLY A 143 -7.10 -20.11 4.86
CA GLY A 143 -7.82 -21.33 5.17
C GLY A 143 -7.95 -21.64 6.67
N GLN A 144 -8.13 -22.93 6.98
CA GLN A 144 -8.39 -23.38 8.35
C GLN A 144 -7.09 -23.59 9.13
N ILE A 145 -7.10 -23.19 10.39
CA ILE A 145 -6.05 -23.51 11.36
C ILE A 145 -6.37 -24.82 12.08
N ARG A 146 -5.36 -25.68 12.28
CA ARG A 146 -5.47 -26.96 13.00
C ARG A 146 -4.63 -27.02 14.27
N GLY A 147 -3.61 -26.18 14.34
CA GLY A 147 -2.67 -26.11 15.45
C GLY A 147 -2.52 -24.68 15.94
N GLU A 148 -1.60 -24.49 16.87
CA GLU A 148 -1.29 -23.18 17.42
C GLU A 148 -0.77 -22.25 16.32
N THR A 149 -1.48 -21.15 16.10
CA THR A 149 -1.19 -20.19 15.03
C THR A 149 -1.02 -18.80 15.63
N ARG A 150 0.03 -18.12 15.20
CA ARG A 150 0.34 -16.74 15.62
C ARG A 150 -0.20 -15.77 14.60
N ILE A 151 -1.03 -14.84 15.05
CA ILE A 151 -1.78 -13.93 14.20
C ILE A 151 -1.38 -12.50 14.54
N PRO A 152 -0.59 -11.84 13.68
CA PRO A 152 -0.20 -10.47 13.93
C PRO A 152 -1.38 -9.53 13.67
N VAL A 153 -1.51 -8.50 14.49
CA VAL A 153 -2.41 -7.37 14.25
C VAL A 153 -1.59 -6.22 13.73
N THR A 154 -1.98 -5.67 12.58
CA THR A 154 -1.33 -4.53 11.94
C THR A 154 -2.14 -3.26 12.13
N ILE A 155 -1.46 -2.15 12.35
CA ILE A 155 -2.06 -0.80 12.40
C ILE A 155 -1.77 -0.03 11.12
N THR A 156 -2.79 0.61 10.55
CA THR A 156 -2.68 1.49 9.39
C THR A 156 -3.08 2.90 9.79
N ALA A 157 -2.36 3.90 9.29
CA ALA A 157 -2.54 5.31 9.60
C ALA A 157 -2.70 5.57 11.11
N PRO A 158 -1.65 5.33 11.93
CA PRO A 158 -1.71 5.44 13.39
C PRO A 158 -1.87 6.87 13.92
N ARG A 159 -1.76 7.93 13.10
CA ARG A 159 -2.00 9.33 13.52
C ARG A 159 -1.20 9.69 14.78
N SER A 160 -1.87 10.00 15.89
CA SER A 160 -1.28 10.24 17.22
C SER A 160 -1.60 9.14 18.23
N VAL A 161 -1.94 7.94 17.75
CA VAL A 161 -2.34 6.81 18.59
C VAL A 161 -1.26 6.48 19.61
N ARG A 162 -1.68 6.41 20.87
CA ARG A 162 -0.89 6.09 22.06
C ARG A 162 -1.48 4.94 22.86
N ALA A 163 -2.77 4.64 22.67
CA ALA A 163 -3.39 3.45 23.23
C ALA A 163 -4.46 2.91 22.28
N VAL A 164 -4.62 1.60 22.21
CA VAL A 164 -5.71 0.92 21.49
C VAL A 164 -6.30 -0.16 22.37
N ARG A 165 -7.63 -0.22 22.44
CA ARG A 165 -8.40 -1.37 22.91
C ARG A 165 -8.98 -2.07 21.69
N LEU A 166 -8.72 -3.35 21.53
CA LEU A 166 -9.32 -4.15 20.46
C LEU A 166 -10.12 -5.31 21.05
N ASN A 167 -11.27 -5.56 20.43
CA ASN A 167 -12.15 -6.67 20.75
C ASN A 167 -12.29 -7.54 19.51
N TRP A 168 -11.88 -8.79 19.61
CA TRP A 168 -11.97 -9.73 18.51
C TRP A 168 -12.81 -10.94 18.91
N THR A 169 -13.89 -11.17 18.17
CA THR A 169 -14.76 -12.34 18.38
C THR A 169 -14.22 -13.51 17.57
N LEU A 170 -13.79 -14.55 18.27
CA LEU A 170 -13.25 -15.78 17.68
C LEU A 170 -14.37 -16.81 17.46
N PRO A 171 -14.24 -17.70 16.46
CA PRO A 171 -15.15 -18.82 16.27
C PRO A 171 -15.17 -19.79 17.46
N ALA A 172 -16.24 -20.57 17.58
CA ALA A 172 -16.34 -21.61 18.60
C ALA A 172 -15.18 -22.62 18.49
N GLY A 173 -14.58 -22.96 19.64
CA GLY A 173 -13.46 -23.89 19.71
C GLY A 173 -12.08 -23.29 19.39
N ALA A 174 -11.99 -22.01 19.04
CA ALA A 174 -10.71 -21.29 18.97
C ALA A 174 -10.40 -20.64 20.34
N ALA A 175 -9.30 -21.06 20.97
CA ALA A 175 -8.86 -20.51 22.24
C ALA A 175 -7.62 -19.63 22.04
N VAL A 176 -7.58 -18.47 22.71
CA VAL A 176 -6.37 -17.64 22.77
C VAL A 176 -5.43 -18.23 23.83
N THR A 177 -4.23 -18.63 23.43
CA THR A 177 -3.20 -19.19 24.32
C THR A 177 -2.16 -18.17 24.75
N GLY A 178 -2.05 -17.06 24.04
CA GLY A 178 -1.14 -15.99 24.43
C GLY A 178 -1.30 -14.73 23.59
N VAL A 179 -0.88 -13.61 24.16
CA VAL A 179 -0.82 -12.31 23.48
C VAL A 179 0.52 -11.68 23.80
N GLN A 180 1.25 -11.27 22.76
CA GLN A 180 2.58 -10.69 22.89
C GLN A 180 2.61 -9.27 22.29
N PRO A 181 3.33 -8.32 22.91
CA PRO A 181 3.63 -7.04 22.28
C PRO A 181 4.47 -7.24 21.04
N MET A 182 4.26 -6.36 20.08
CA MET A 182 5.10 -6.21 18.90
C MET A 182 5.50 -4.74 18.78
N GLU A 183 6.59 -4.46 18.05
CA GLU A 183 7.20 -3.12 17.90
C GLU A 183 7.24 -2.30 19.21
N THR A 184 7.38 -0.98 19.16
CA THR A 184 7.56 -0.08 20.33
C THR A 184 6.34 0.03 21.28
N GLY A 185 5.44 -0.97 21.27
CA GLY A 185 4.28 -1.10 22.15
C GLY A 185 4.67 -1.46 23.60
N GLY A 186 3.97 -0.88 24.58
CA GLY A 186 4.18 -1.12 26.01
C GLY A 186 2.94 -0.82 26.86
N VAL A 187 2.73 -1.72 27.84
CA VAL A 187 1.52 -2.06 28.60
C VAL A 187 0.46 -2.76 27.76
N LEU A 188 0.38 -4.08 27.97
CA LEU A 188 -0.66 -4.96 27.44
C LEU A 188 -1.49 -5.52 28.58
N PHE A 189 -2.80 -5.39 28.45
CA PHE A 189 -3.75 -6.15 29.27
C PHE A 189 -4.65 -6.92 28.33
N TRP A 190 -4.81 -8.23 28.54
CA TRP A 190 -5.73 -9.01 27.75
C TRP A 190 -6.56 -9.94 28.61
N ARG A 191 -7.76 -10.22 28.12
CA ARG A 191 -8.72 -11.13 28.76
C ARG A 191 -9.58 -11.77 27.69
N VAL A 192 -10.12 -12.93 28.03
CA VAL A 192 -11.09 -13.65 27.19
C VAL A 192 -12.40 -13.74 27.98
N GLN A 193 -13.51 -13.35 27.33
CA GLN A 193 -14.86 -13.53 27.86
C GLN A 193 -15.71 -14.21 26.79
N GLY A 194 -16.11 -15.45 27.06
CA GLY A 194 -16.76 -16.29 26.05
C GLY A 194 -15.83 -16.49 24.83
N GLN A 195 -16.28 -16.03 23.67
CA GLN A 195 -15.53 -16.07 22.41
C GLN A 195 -14.76 -14.78 22.10
N THR A 196 -14.95 -13.73 22.88
CA THR A 196 -14.35 -12.43 22.61
C THR A 196 -13.06 -12.28 23.40
N VAL A 197 -11.97 -11.99 22.69
CA VAL A 197 -10.71 -11.53 23.29
C VAL A 197 -10.69 -10.01 23.29
N THR A 198 -10.48 -9.41 24.45
CA THR A 198 -10.16 -7.98 24.57
C THR A 198 -8.66 -7.87 24.81
N VAL A 199 -7.97 -7.03 24.03
CA VAL A 199 -6.56 -6.70 24.25
C VAL A 199 -6.41 -5.18 24.24
N ASP A 200 -5.79 -4.65 25.29
CA ASP A 200 -5.40 -3.26 25.42
C ASP A 200 -3.90 -3.15 25.13
N VAL A 201 -3.50 -2.21 24.27
CA VAL A 201 -2.12 -1.99 23.85
C VAL A 201 -1.79 -0.51 24.03
N GLY A 202 -0.81 -0.20 24.87
CA GLY A 202 -0.19 1.13 24.94
C GLY A 202 1.00 1.25 23.98
N PHE A 203 1.34 2.47 23.57
CA PHE A 203 2.50 2.76 22.73
C PHE A 203 3.34 3.88 23.34
N LYS A 204 4.64 3.61 23.50
CA LYS A 204 5.61 4.62 24.00
C LYS A 204 5.84 5.72 22.96
N THR A 205 5.83 5.36 21.69
CA THR A 205 5.97 6.26 20.53
C THR A 205 4.83 6.02 19.54
N ILE A 206 4.61 6.90 18.55
CA ILE A 206 3.57 6.65 17.54
C ILE A 206 4.02 5.42 16.74
N PRO A 207 3.18 4.39 16.56
CA PRO A 207 3.51 3.26 15.70
C PRO A 207 3.81 3.72 14.27
N ARG A 208 4.58 2.95 13.52
CA ARG A 208 4.73 3.19 12.08
C ARG A 208 3.49 2.72 11.32
N ASN A 209 3.25 3.27 10.14
CA ASN A 209 2.21 2.74 9.25
C ASN A 209 2.57 1.30 8.85
N GLY A 210 1.63 0.37 8.98
CA GLY A 210 1.84 -1.06 8.74
C GLY A 210 2.54 -1.80 9.89
N ALA A 211 2.79 -1.12 11.03
CA ALA A 211 3.43 -1.73 12.18
C ALA A 211 2.62 -2.91 12.73
N ARG A 212 3.30 -3.96 13.17
CA ARG A 212 2.67 -5.04 13.94
C ARG A 212 2.59 -4.58 15.40
N VAL A 213 1.38 -4.48 15.94
CA VAL A 213 1.14 -3.92 17.29
C VAL A 213 0.88 -4.98 18.35
N ALA A 214 0.38 -6.14 17.94
CA ALA A 214 0.16 -7.29 18.81
C ALA A 214 0.34 -8.58 18.02
N LEU A 215 0.71 -9.65 18.72
CA LEU A 215 0.72 -11.01 18.19
C LEU A 215 -0.18 -11.87 19.06
N ILE A 216 -1.30 -12.31 18.50
CA ILE A 216 -2.30 -13.13 19.19
C ILE A 216 -2.10 -14.57 18.79
N THR A 217 -1.84 -15.44 19.76
CA THR A 217 -1.66 -16.87 19.54
C THR A 217 -2.96 -17.60 19.80
N VAL A 218 -3.45 -18.31 18.80
CA VAL A 218 -4.74 -19.02 18.81
C VAL A 218 -4.51 -20.50 18.59
N LYS A 219 -5.05 -21.33 19.48
CA LYS A 219 -5.05 -22.79 19.36
C LYS A 219 -6.49 -23.28 19.23
N PRO A 220 -6.84 -23.91 18.10
CA PRO A 220 -8.18 -24.42 17.90
C PRO A 220 -8.30 -25.87 18.38
N ALA A 221 -9.46 -26.24 18.92
CA ALA A 221 -9.76 -27.63 19.31
C ALA A 221 -10.06 -28.53 18.10
N ARG A 222 -10.52 -27.94 16.99
CA ARG A 222 -10.80 -28.58 15.69
C ARG A 222 -10.42 -27.62 14.57
N ALA A 223 -10.25 -28.13 13.36
CA ALA A 223 -9.96 -27.28 12.20
C ALA A 223 -11.02 -26.17 12.06
N VAL A 224 -10.58 -24.90 12.07
CA VAL A 224 -11.49 -23.75 12.02
C VAL A 224 -10.91 -22.62 11.17
N ALA A 225 -11.75 -21.98 10.36
CA ALA A 225 -11.39 -20.78 9.64
C ALA A 225 -11.63 -19.57 10.56
N LEU A 226 -10.67 -18.67 10.63
CA LEU A 226 -10.80 -17.45 11.43
C LEU A 226 -11.45 -16.33 10.61
N GLU A 227 -12.10 -15.42 11.31
CA GLU A 227 -12.80 -14.28 10.70
C GLU A 227 -12.27 -12.98 11.28
N ALA A 228 -12.21 -11.93 10.46
CA ALA A 228 -11.74 -10.60 10.87
C ALA A 228 -12.84 -9.79 11.60
N LYS A 229 -13.62 -10.43 12.47
CA LYS A 229 -14.68 -9.81 13.29
C LYS A 229 -14.07 -9.05 14.47
N MET A 230 -13.33 -7.99 14.18
CA MET A 230 -12.60 -7.18 15.15
C MET A 230 -13.12 -5.74 15.19
N THR A 231 -13.36 -5.23 16.39
CA THR A 231 -13.62 -3.81 16.65
C THR A 231 -12.50 -3.22 17.48
N TYR A 232 -12.31 -1.89 17.42
CA TYR A 232 -11.25 -1.23 18.15
C TYR A 232 -11.60 0.21 18.54
N GLU A 233 -11.02 0.66 19.65
CA GLU A 233 -10.99 2.04 20.10
C GLU A 233 -9.54 2.48 20.17
N ALA A 234 -9.19 3.63 19.59
CA ALA A 234 -7.85 4.17 19.62
C ALA A 234 -7.87 5.55 20.28
N ARG A 235 -6.85 5.85 21.09
CA ARG A 235 -6.74 7.10 21.83
C ARG A 235 -5.38 7.74 21.63
N ASP A 236 -5.32 9.06 21.70
CA ASP A 236 -4.07 9.82 21.71
C ASP A 236 -3.42 9.84 23.11
N GLY A 237 -2.30 10.56 23.24
CA GLY A 237 -1.53 10.63 24.49
C GLY A 237 -2.25 11.37 25.62
N GLN A 238 -3.31 12.11 25.28
CA GLN A 238 -4.17 12.84 26.19
C GLN A 238 -5.46 12.07 26.50
N GLY A 239 -5.63 10.87 25.94
CA GLY A 239 -6.81 10.01 26.14
C GLY A 239 -8.00 10.35 25.24
N LYS A 240 -7.86 11.29 24.29
CA LYS A 240 -8.93 11.63 23.33
C LYS A 240 -9.08 10.50 22.32
N LEU A 241 -10.33 10.12 22.02
CA LEU A 241 -10.65 9.09 21.03
C LEU A 241 -10.28 9.56 19.62
N LEU A 242 -9.55 8.72 18.90
CA LEU A 242 -9.07 8.94 17.53
C LEU A 242 -9.85 8.12 16.50
N THR A 243 -10.59 7.10 16.94
CA THR A 243 -11.46 6.33 16.06
C THR A 243 -12.66 7.17 15.64
N PRO A 244 -12.95 7.30 14.34
CA PRO A 244 -14.32 7.54 13.90
C PRO A 244 -15.16 6.33 14.34
N ALA A 245 -16.46 6.52 14.62
CA ALA A 245 -17.39 5.39 14.75
C ALA A 245 -17.16 4.39 13.61
N PRO A 246 -17.36 3.06 13.81
CA PRO A 246 -17.25 2.11 12.71
C PRO A 246 -18.02 2.69 11.54
N ALA A 247 -17.41 2.75 10.36
CA ALA A 247 -18.16 2.99 9.15
C ALA A 247 -19.16 1.83 9.08
N THR A 248 -20.36 2.06 9.62
CA THR A 248 -21.58 1.50 9.06
C THR A 248 -21.41 1.83 7.60
N GLU A 249 -21.13 0.79 6.82
CA GLU A 249 -21.36 0.77 5.39
C GLU A 249 -22.68 1.50 5.21
N ALA A 250 -22.60 2.78 4.82
CA ALA A 250 -23.79 3.59 4.68
C ALA A 250 -24.65 2.79 3.71
N PRO A 251 -25.84 2.32 4.10
CA PRO A 251 -26.70 1.65 3.16
C PRO A 251 -26.84 2.64 2.01
N ALA A 252 -26.45 2.22 0.81
CA ALA A 252 -26.77 2.96 -0.40
C ALA A 252 -28.25 3.31 -0.27
N THR A 253 -28.52 4.58 0.00
CA THR A 253 -29.88 5.05 0.23
C THR A 253 -30.51 5.01 -1.15
N ALA A 254 -31.13 3.88 -1.47
CA ALA A 254 -32.16 3.82 -2.49
C ALA A 254 -33.19 4.90 -2.11
N PRO A 255 -33.56 5.82 -3.01
CA PRO A 255 -34.60 6.78 -2.71
C PRO A 255 -35.90 6.01 -2.48
N ALA A 256 -36.39 6.08 -1.24
CA ALA A 256 -37.68 5.56 -0.83
C ALA A 256 -38.78 6.21 -1.67
N GLY A 257 -39.71 5.37 -2.12
CA GLY A 257 -40.84 5.72 -2.96
C GLY A 257 -41.73 6.80 -2.33
N ALA A 258 -42.25 7.63 -3.22
CA ALA A 258 -43.33 8.56 -2.96
C ALA A 258 -44.59 7.83 -2.45
N PRO A 259 -45.35 8.43 -1.51
CA PRO A 259 -46.60 7.86 -1.03
C PRO A 259 -47.70 7.92 -2.10
N LYS A 260 -48.41 6.80 -2.27
CA LYS A 260 -49.72 6.76 -2.95
C LYS A 260 -50.78 7.24 -1.98
N ASP A 261 -51.59 8.21 -2.39
CA ASP A 261 -53.05 8.07 -2.25
C ASP A 261 -53.76 8.87 -3.34
N SER A 262 -54.79 8.23 -3.86
CA SER A 262 -55.55 8.54 -5.07
C SER A 262 -56.69 9.52 -4.83
N THR A 263 -56.92 10.46 -5.76
CA THR A 263 -58.28 10.84 -6.16
C THR A 263 -58.28 11.52 -7.54
N THR A 264 -59.10 10.98 -8.46
CA THR A 264 -59.50 11.59 -9.74
C THR A 264 -61.00 11.92 -9.61
N PRO A 265 -61.50 13.03 -10.18
CA PRO A 265 -62.23 12.93 -11.46
C PRO A 265 -62.02 14.11 -12.46
N ALA A 266 -62.10 13.75 -13.76
CA ALA A 266 -62.64 14.43 -14.98
C ALA A 266 -63.19 15.89 -14.87
N ALA A 267 -63.21 16.80 -15.85
CA ALA A 267 -62.84 17.01 -17.28
C ALA A 267 -63.18 18.54 -17.58
N PRO A 268 -63.33 19.11 -18.81
CA PRO A 268 -62.87 18.83 -20.18
C PRO A 268 -62.25 20.07 -20.94
N GLN A 269 -61.63 19.81 -22.11
CA GLN A 269 -61.60 20.56 -23.41
C GLN A 269 -61.44 22.12 -23.40
N THR A 270 -60.63 22.81 -24.20
CA THR A 270 -60.48 22.94 -25.69
C THR A 270 -59.47 24.12 -25.84
N THR A 271 -58.46 24.21 -26.72
CA THR A 271 -58.43 24.36 -28.19
C THR A 271 -56.95 24.55 -28.58
N ASP A 272 -56.47 23.79 -29.56
CA ASP A 272 -55.33 24.11 -30.46
C ASP A 272 -55.82 25.19 -31.47
N PRO A 273 -55.01 26.02 -32.17
CA PRO A 273 -53.88 25.61 -33.01
C PRO A 273 -52.64 26.53 -32.96
N ALA A 274 -51.44 25.95 -33.10
CA ALA A 274 -50.48 26.30 -34.17
C ALA A 274 -49.06 25.75 -33.90
N ARG A 275 -48.69 24.79 -34.73
CA ARG A 275 -47.34 24.25 -34.96
C ARG A 275 -46.70 25.01 -36.15
N PRO A 276 -45.37 25.26 -36.19
CA PRO A 276 -44.44 24.37 -36.91
C PRO A 276 -43.30 23.80 -36.07
N GLN A 277 -42.99 22.52 -36.32
CA GLN A 277 -41.89 21.75 -35.72
C GLN A 277 -40.62 21.87 -36.57
N THR A 278 -39.48 21.53 -35.96
CA THR A 278 -38.31 20.96 -36.67
C THR A 278 -37.76 19.78 -35.84
N PRO A 279 -37.26 18.69 -36.46
CA PRO A 279 -37.46 17.34 -35.95
C PRO A 279 -36.31 16.74 -35.13
N ALA A 280 -36.71 15.72 -34.35
CA ALA A 280 -35.90 14.82 -33.56
C ALA A 280 -34.94 13.95 -34.39
N SER A 281 -33.77 13.65 -33.81
CA SER A 281 -32.99 12.45 -34.15
C SER A 281 -33.16 11.44 -33.02
N ALA A 282 -33.73 10.28 -33.36
CA ALA A 282 -33.85 9.12 -32.49
C ALA A 282 -32.52 8.36 -32.38
N PRO A 283 -32.24 7.67 -31.26
CA PRO A 283 -31.11 6.75 -31.13
C PRO A 283 -31.41 5.35 -31.68
N ALA A 284 -30.40 4.73 -32.29
CA ALA A 284 -30.43 3.37 -32.84
C ALA A 284 -30.26 2.28 -31.75
N PRO A 285 -30.71 1.03 -32.00
CA PRO A 285 -30.80 -0.02 -30.98
C PRO A 285 -29.52 -0.81 -30.74
N VAL A 286 -29.43 -1.35 -29.53
CA VAL A 286 -28.41 -2.26 -28.98
C VAL A 286 -28.41 -3.64 -29.64
N SER A 287 -27.22 -4.24 -29.84
CA SER A 287 -27.04 -5.65 -30.23
C SER A 287 -26.35 -6.47 -29.11
N PRO A 288 -26.69 -7.77 -28.94
CA PRO A 288 -26.24 -8.60 -27.81
C PRO A 288 -24.89 -9.33 -28.03
N SER A 289 -24.25 -9.63 -26.89
CA SER A 289 -22.94 -10.26 -26.68
C SER A 289 -22.85 -11.75 -27.03
N VAL A 290 -21.68 -12.20 -27.49
CA VAL A 290 -21.28 -13.63 -27.60
C VAL A 290 -19.94 -13.85 -26.84
N PRO A 291 -19.79 -14.91 -26.01
CA PRO A 291 -18.58 -15.16 -25.21
C PRO A 291 -17.49 -15.92 -25.98
N ALA A 292 -16.21 -15.57 -25.74
CA ALA A 292 -15.04 -16.23 -26.31
C ALA A 292 -14.48 -17.35 -25.40
N PRO A 293 -13.82 -18.40 -25.96
CA PRO A 293 -13.46 -19.63 -25.24
C PRO A 293 -12.17 -19.56 -24.41
N THR A 294 -12.15 -20.36 -23.34
CA THR A 294 -11.09 -20.54 -22.34
C THR A 294 -9.81 -21.19 -22.89
N PRO A 295 -8.61 -20.64 -22.64
CA PRO A 295 -7.34 -21.29 -22.99
C PRO A 295 -6.90 -22.36 -21.94
N PRO A 296 -6.14 -23.40 -22.37
CA PRO A 296 -5.77 -24.54 -21.52
C PRO A 296 -4.63 -24.25 -20.53
N ALA A 297 -4.57 -25.07 -19.48
CA ALA A 297 -3.64 -24.98 -18.35
C ALA A 297 -2.14 -25.17 -18.75
N PRO A 298 -1.20 -24.43 -18.13
CA PRO A 298 0.22 -24.59 -18.40
C PRO A 298 0.80 -25.86 -17.73
N THR A 299 1.55 -26.63 -18.51
CA THR A 299 2.34 -27.79 -18.09
C THR A 299 3.56 -27.36 -17.26
N GLN A 300 3.84 -28.12 -16.20
CA GLN A 300 4.90 -27.92 -15.23
C GLN A 300 6.30 -28.15 -15.84
N PRO A 301 7.30 -27.27 -15.63
CA PRO A 301 8.67 -27.54 -16.07
C PRO A 301 9.37 -28.54 -15.15
N THR A 302 10.01 -29.54 -15.73
CA THR A 302 10.90 -30.48 -15.06
C THR A 302 12.18 -29.79 -14.57
N THR A 303 12.57 -30.11 -13.33
CA THR A 303 13.74 -29.58 -12.63
C THR A 303 15.05 -30.13 -13.25
N PRO A 304 16.08 -29.31 -13.53
CA PRO A 304 17.42 -29.80 -13.83
C PRO A 304 18.12 -30.31 -12.55
N PRO A 305 19.02 -31.32 -12.64
CA PRO A 305 19.71 -31.85 -11.47
C PRO A 305 20.69 -30.84 -10.85
N GLU A 306 20.69 -30.83 -9.51
CA GLU A 306 21.50 -30.01 -8.61
C GLU A 306 23.02 -30.22 -8.79
N PRO A 307 23.86 -29.17 -8.78
CA PRO A 307 25.30 -29.32 -8.71
C PRO A 307 25.71 -29.85 -7.32
N ALA A 308 26.53 -30.89 -7.30
CA ALA A 308 27.04 -31.52 -6.09
C ALA A 308 27.68 -30.51 -5.11
N SER A 309 27.31 -30.61 -3.84
CA SER A 309 27.92 -29.88 -2.73
C SER A 309 29.41 -30.24 -2.59
N PRO A 310 30.32 -29.27 -2.37
CA PRO A 310 31.71 -29.58 -2.05
C PRO A 310 31.79 -30.26 -0.67
N THR A 311 32.36 -31.46 -0.65
CA THR A 311 32.62 -32.25 0.55
C THR A 311 33.63 -31.51 1.43
N ASN A 312 33.22 -31.21 2.66
CA ASN A 312 34.09 -30.64 3.70
C ASN A 312 35.15 -31.68 4.10
N PRO A 313 36.47 -31.38 4.08
CA PRO A 313 37.47 -32.35 4.49
C PRO A 313 37.40 -32.60 6.01
N THR A 314 37.38 -33.88 6.36
CA THR A 314 37.45 -34.41 7.73
C THR A 314 38.74 -33.91 8.43
N PRO A 315 38.69 -33.46 9.69
CA PRO A 315 39.90 -33.10 10.42
C PRO A 315 40.73 -34.36 10.74
N PRO A 316 42.07 -34.29 10.70
CA PRO A 316 42.91 -35.44 11.00
C PRO A 316 42.83 -35.82 12.49
N THR A 317 42.73 -37.12 12.73
CA THR A 317 42.83 -37.78 14.04
C THR A 317 44.26 -37.66 14.58
N THR A 318 44.41 -37.08 15.76
CA THR A 318 45.66 -37.05 16.53
C THR A 318 46.01 -38.46 17.02
N PRO A 319 47.23 -38.98 16.78
CA PRO A 319 47.68 -40.22 17.39
C PRO A 319 48.04 -39.99 18.86
N GLY A 320 47.49 -40.84 19.73
CA GLY A 320 47.83 -40.89 21.15
C GLY A 320 49.32 -41.17 21.36
N THR A 321 49.96 -40.33 22.17
CA THR A 321 51.31 -40.59 22.67
C THR A 321 51.20 -41.56 23.84
N GLY A 322 51.57 -42.82 23.60
CA GLY A 322 51.92 -43.77 24.64
C GLY A 322 53.39 -43.61 25.04
N GLY A 323 53.65 -43.71 26.34
CA GLY A 323 54.80 -44.47 26.84
C GLY A 323 56.05 -43.71 27.29
N THR A 324 56.20 -43.67 28.62
CA THR A 324 57.42 -44.00 29.39
C THR A 324 58.69 -43.15 29.22
N ARG A 325 59.06 -42.40 30.25
CA ARG A 325 60.07 -42.78 31.27
C ARG A 325 60.03 -41.81 32.44
#